data_AF-A0AAW1GJD2-F1
#
_entry.id   AF-A0AAW1GJD2-F1
#
_cell.length_a   1.000
_cell.length_b   1.000
_cell.length_c   1.000
_cell.angle_alpha   90.00
_cell.angle_beta   90.00
_cell.angle_gamma   90.00
#
_symmetry.space_group_name_H-M   'P 1'
#
loop_
_entity.id
_entity.type
_entity.pdbx_description
1 polymer ?
#
loop_
_entity_poly.entity_id
_entity_poly.type
_entity_poly.pdbx_seq_one_letter_code
_entity_poly.pdbx_strand_id
1 'polypeptide(L)'
;MGDTQKNQECVSSPPNSHQTVSDDEEIDYETRPEFYDSGLDDKDESWVANKRKGPSTDAVLSCPACFTTLCFDCQRHEIYLTQYRAMFVVNCEITDKTVVPQGGQKRRKKRKGREAVEAEVSSESEVVRQVCCSVCSTEVGVIDKDEVYHFYDVLPSES
;
A
#
# COMPACT_ATOMS: atom_id res chain seq x y z
N MET A 1 48.99 32.38 31.46
CA MET A 1 48.32 31.07 31.60
C MET A 1 47.12 31.14 30.66
N GLY A 2 47.00 30.49 29.53
CA GLY A 2 47.77 29.46 28.82
C GLY A 2 46.87 29.05 27.64
N ASP A 3 47.50 28.88 26.47
CA ASP A 3 47.21 27.94 25.37
C ASP A 3 45.77 27.74 24.85
N THR A 4 45.47 28.15 23.60
CA THR A 4 45.66 27.44 22.31
C THR A 4 44.49 26.49 21.94
N GLN A 5 43.87 26.76 20.78
CA GLN A 5 43.34 25.86 19.71
C GLN A 5 42.07 26.50 19.10
N LYS A 6 41.87 26.66 17.78
CA LYS A 6 42.51 26.04 16.61
C LYS A 6 42.26 26.90 15.35
N ASN A 7 43.29 26.91 14.52
CA ASN A 7 43.45 27.46 13.17
C ASN A 7 42.59 26.71 12.12
N GLN A 8 42.05 27.38 11.09
CA GLN A 8 42.32 27.10 9.65
C GLN A 8 41.35 27.78 8.65
N GLU A 9 41.98 28.59 7.80
CA GLU A 9 41.69 29.04 6.43
C GLU A 9 40.43 28.58 5.63
N CYS A 10 39.76 29.61 5.11
CA CYS A 10 39.53 29.93 3.69
C CYS A 10 39.23 28.79 2.68
N VAL A 11 38.00 28.76 2.17
CA VAL A 11 37.75 28.37 0.77
C VAL A 11 36.93 29.46 0.08
N SER A 12 37.57 30.16 -0.84
CA SER A 12 36.99 31.17 -1.72
C SER A 12 35.98 30.52 -2.67
N SER A 13 34.85 31.16 -2.92
CA SER A 13 33.94 30.78 -4.01
C SER A 13 33.30 32.03 -4.65
N PRO A 14 32.97 31.96 -5.95
CA PRO A 14 33.27 33.01 -6.94
C PRO A 14 32.22 34.14 -7.03
N PRO A 15 32.57 35.29 -7.64
CA PRO A 15 31.70 36.44 -7.74
C PRO A 15 30.73 36.23 -8.91
N ASN A 16 29.51 35.78 -8.63
CA ASN A 16 28.40 36.05 -9.53
C ASN A 16 27.18 36.40 -8.69
N SER A 17 27.20 37.64 -8.20
CA SER A 17 26.05 38.27 -7.56
C SER A 17 25.02 38.57 -8.65
N HIS A 18 24.22 37.57 -9.01
CA HIS A 18 22.88 37.86 -9.49
C HIS A 18 22.14 38.44 -8.29
N GLN A 19 21.87 39.73 -8.36
CA GLN A 19 21.12 40.50 -7.39
C GLN A 19 19.73 39.86 -7.21
N THR A 20 19.60 39.03 -6.18
CA THR A 20 18.28 38.60 -5.70
C THR A 20 17.67 39.83 -5.02
N VAL A 21 16.79 40.52 -5.74
CA VAL A 21 15.85 41.46 -5.13
C VAL A 21 14.95 40.64 -4.21
N SER A 22 15.29 40.63 -2.92
CA SER A 22 14.39 40.16 -1.88
C SER A 22 13.39 41.29 -1.65
N ASP A 23 12.40 41.39 -2.53
CA ASP A 23 11.22 42.22 -2.31
C ASP A 23 10.34 41.44 -1.33
N ASP A 24 10.69 41.53 -0.05
CA ASP A 24 9.92 40.96 1.06
C ASP A 24 8.76 41.92 1.32
N GLU A 25 7.79 41.93 0.39
CA GLU A 25 6.50 42.58 0.60
C GLU A 25 5.78 41.80 1.70
N GLU A 26 5.46 42.47 2.81
CA GLU A 26 4.74 41.87 3.94
C GLU A 26 3.39 41.34 3.43
N ILE A 27 3.24 40.02 3.42
CA ILE A 27 2.03 39.37 2.93
C ILE A 27 0.90 39.76 3.88
N ASP A 28 -0.02 40.60 3.40
CA ASP A 28 -1.22 40.96 4.14
C ASP A 28 -2.14 39.73 4.27
N TYR A 29 -2.05 39.05 5.42
CA TYR A 29 -2.91 37.92 5.77
C TYR A 29 -4.37 38.34 6.07
N GLU A 30 -4.70 39.65 6.10
CA GLU A 30 -6.10 40.11 6.26
C GLU A 30 -6.90 39.95 4.96
N THR A 31 -6.23 40.00 3.80
CA THR A 31 -6.86 39.77 2.50
C THR A 31 -6.97 38.26 2.23
N ARG A 32 -8.18 37.71 2.40
CA ARG A 32 -8.45 36.29 2.11
C ARG A 32 -8.11 36.01 0.63
N PRO A 33 -7.23 35.05 0.31
CA PRO A 33 -6.83 34.77 -1.07
C PRO A 33 -8.06 34.50 -1.95
N GLU A 34 -8.22 35.22 -3.05
CA GLU A 34 -9.38 35.11 -3.96
C GLU A 34 -9.58 33.68 -4.50
N PHE A 35 -8.52 32.88 -4.49
CA PHE A 35 -8.52 31.49 -4.98
C PHE A 35 -8.73 30.43 -3.88
N TYR A 36 -8.79 30.80 -2.60
CA TYR A 36 -9.01 29.85 -1.50
C TYR A 36 -10.47 29.85 -1.06
N ASP A 37 -11.26 28.92 -1.60
CA ASP A 37 -12.60 28.60 -1.10
C ASP A 37 -12.49 27.43 -0.10
N SER A 38 -12.68 27.75 1.18
CA SER A 38 -12.63 26.79 2.28
C SER A 38 -13.67 25.68 2.19
N GLY A 39 -14.71 25.83 1.35
CA GLY A 39 -15.74 24.82 1.12
C GLY A 39 -15.56 24.03 -0.19
N LEU A 40 -14.46 24.19 -0.91
CA LEU A 40 -14.17 23.36 -2.09
C LEU A 40 -13.93 21.90 -1.70
N ASP A 41 -13.23 21.67 -0.58
CA ASP A 41 -12.92 20.33 -0.10
C ASP A 41 -14.20 19.54 0.22
N ASP A 42 -15.16 20.14 0.92
CA ASP A 42 -16.47 19.53 1.21
C ASP A 42 -17.27 19.18 -0.07
N LYS A 43 -17.19 20.06 -1.09
CA LYS A 43 -17.85 19.85 -2.38
C LYS A 43 -17.19 18.71 -3.16
N ASP A 44 -15.87 18.64 -3.14
CA ASP A 44 -15.11 17.57 -3.80
C ASP A 44 -15.33 16.23 -3.08
N GLU A 45 -15.31 16.20 -1.75
CA GLU A 45 -15.59 14.99 -0.97
C GLU A 45 -16.99 14.45 -1.26
N SER A 46 -18.01 15.32 -1.20
CA SER A 46 -19.39 14.92 -1.51
C SER A 46 -19.58 14.49 -2.97
N TRP A 47 -18.85 15.11 -3.90
CA TRP A 47 -18.82 14.69 -5.29
C TRP A 47 -18.20 13.29 -5.46
N VAL A 48 -17.07 13.02 -4.80
CA VAL A 48 -16.41 11.70 -4.81
C VAL A 48 -17.31 10.64 -4.18
N ALA A 49 -17.94 10.92 -3.05
CA ALA A 49 -18.88 10.01 -2.39
C ALA A 49 -20.07 9.65 -3.29
N ASN A 50 -20.69 10.66 -3.92
CA ASN A 50 -21.80 10.44 -4.85
C ASN A 50 -21.35 9.77 -6.16
N LYS A 51 -20.10 9.93 -6.56
CA LYS A 51 -19.54 9.25 -7.73
C LYS A 51 -19.21 7.79 -7.44
N ARG A 52 -18.68 7.50 -6.24
CA ARG A 52 -18.27 6.16 -5.83
C ARG A 52 -19.46 5.21 -5.71
N LYS A 53 -20.64 5.66 -5.24
CA LYS A 53 -21.97 4.96 -5.33
C LYS A 53 -21.93 3.43 -5.10
N GLY A 54 -20.95 2.94 -4.36
CA GLY A 54 -20.57 1.54 -4.28
C GLY A 54 -20.22 1.17 -2.84
N PRO A 55 -20.10 -0.13 -2.56
CA PRO A 55 -19.71 -0.61 -1.24
C PRO A 55 -18.41 0.05 -0.78
N SER A 56 -18.28 0.31 0.53
CA SER A 56 -16.99 0.68 1.12
C SER A 56 -16.03 -0.49 0.88
N THR A 57 -15.06 -0.28 0.01
CA THR A 57 -13.92 -1.18 -0.17
C THR A 57 -13.08 -1.15 1.10
N ASP A 58 -12.49 -2.26 1.54
CA ASP A 58 -11.72 -2.24 2.79
C ASP A 58 -10.37 -1.51 2.65
N ALA A 59 -9.75 -1.58 1.47
CA ALA A 59 -8.46 -0.96 1.19
C ALA A 59 -8.22 -0.84 -0.32
N VAL A 60 -7.30 0.06 -0.68
CA VAL A 60 -6.62 0.05 -1.99
C VAL A 60 -5.29 -0.69 -1.84
N LEU A 61 -5.03 -1.67 -2.71
CA LEU A 61 -3.83 -2.51 -2.63
C LEU A 61 -2.77 -2.05 -3.62
N SER A 62 -1.52 -1.93 -3.15
CA SER A 62 -0.37 -1.56 -3.96
C SER A 62 0.74 -2.61 -3.90
N CYS A 63 1.51 -2.72 -4.97
CA CYS A 63 2.66 -3.61 -5.06
C CYS A 63 3.77 -3.18 -4.06
N PRO A 64 4.35 -4.09 -3.28
CA PRO A 64 5.38 -3.74 -2.30
C PRO A 64 6.71 -3.30 -2.93
N ALA A 65 7.00 -3.71 -4.18
CA ALA A 65 8.27 -3.41 -4.83
C ALA A 65 8.24 -2.11 -5.65
N CYS A 66 7.14 -1.82 -6.33
CA CYS A 66 7.02 -0.68 -7.26
C CYS A 66 5.87 0.28 -6.93
N PHE A 67 5.11 0.03 -5.87
CA PHE A 67 3.96 0.84 -5.44
C PHE A 67 2.86 1.02 -6.50
N THR A 68 2.88 0.24 -7.57
CA THR A 68 1.81 0.23 -8.56
C THR A 68 0.54 -0.29 -7.91
N THR A 69 -0.57 0.42 -8.10
CA THR A 69 -1.88 -0.02 -7.62
C THR A 69 -2.30 -1.32 -8.31
N LEU A 70 -2.68 -2.31 -7.52
CA LEU A 70 -3.05 -3.66 -7.98
C LEU A 70 -4.55 -3.90 -7.87
N CYS A 71 -5.21 -3.26 -6.90
CA CYS A 71 -6.64 -3.45 -6.68
C CYS A 71 -7.26 -2.21 -6.01
N PHE A 72 -8.44 -1.82 -6.46
CA PHE A 72 -9.25 -0.75 -5.87
C PHE A 72 -10.41 -1.26 -5.02
N ASP A 73 -10.86 -2.50 -5.25
CA ASP A 73 -11.99 -3.11 -4.54
C ASP A 73 -11.59 -4.48 -4.01
N CYS A 74 -11.28 -4.52 -2.72
CA CYS A 74 -10.95 -5.74 -2.02
C CYS A 74 -11.68 -5.83 -0.69
N GLN A 75 -11.89 -7.08 -0.27
CA GLN A 75 -12.45 -7.46 1.02
C GLN A 75 -11.33 -8.05 1.87
N ARG A 76 -11.18 -7.55 3.10
CA ARG A 76 -10.20 -8.08 4.05
C ARG A 76 -10.64 -9.45 4.53
N HIS A 77 -9.71 -10.41 4.58
CA HIS A 77 -10.02 -11.75 5.06
C HIS A 77 -10.37 -11.72 6.56
N GLU A 78 -11.42 -12.46 6.96
CA GLU A 78 -11.95 -12.43 8.33
C GLU A 78 -10.95 -12.92 9.38
N ILE A 79 -10.22 -13.99 9.06
CA ILE A 79 -9.24 -14.62 9.96
C ILE A 79 -7.86 -13.92 9.91
N TYR A 80 -7.40 -13.54 8.71
CA TYR A 80 -6.05 -13.00 8.50
C TYR A 80 -6.15 -11.57 7.98
N LEU A 81 -5.99 -10.59 8.88
CA LEU A 81 -6.16 -9.17 8.53
C LEU A 81 -5.13 -8.65 7.51
N THR A 82 -4.03 -9.38 7.31
CA THR A 82 -3.01 -9.04 6.31
C THR A 82 -3.31 -9.61 4.93
N GLN A 83 -4.42 -10.35 4.77
CA GLN A 83 -4.81 -10.97 3.51
C GLN A 83 -6.07 -10.32 2.97
N TYR A 84 -6.13 -10.19 1.65
CA TYR A 84 -7.21 -9.51 0.97
C TYR A 84 -7.71 -10.36 -0.19
N ARG A 85 -9.03 -10.38 -0.37
CA ARG A 85 -9.72 -11.07 -1.46
C ARG A 85 -10.27 -10.04 -2.44
N ALA A 86 -10.08 -10.27 -3.73
CA ALA A 86 -10.60 -9.40 -4.76
C ALA A 86 -11.15 -10.21 -5.93
N MET A 87 -12.16 -9.66 -6.59
CA MET A 87 -12.70 -10.21 -7.85
C MET A 87 -12.06 -9.53 -9.07
N PHE A 88 -11.74 -8.24 -8.96
CA PHE A 88 -11.18 -7.45 -10.05
C PHE A 88 -9.83 -6.89 -9.65
N VAL A 89 -8.85 -7.03 -10.55
CA VAL A 89 -7.48 -6.56 -10.34
C VAL A 89 -7.02 -5.78 -11.55
N VAL A 90 -6.08 -4.87 -11.32
CA VAL A 90 -5.41 -4.09 -12.35
C VAL A 90 -3.90 -4.33 -12.21
N ASN A 91 -3.16 -4.21 -13.31
CA ASN A 91 -1.70 -4.32 -13.28
C ASN A 91 -1.16 -5.65 -12.71
N CYS A 92 -1.96 -6.73 -12.75
CA CYS A 92 -1.58 -8.08 -12.35
C CYS A 92 -1.50 -9.01 -13.56
N GLU A 93 -0.54 -9.94 -13.53
CA GLU A 93 -0.35 -10.99 -14.52
C GLU A 93 -0.36 -12.36 -13.84
N ILE A 94 -1.11 -13.30 -14.42
CA ILE A 94 -1.24 -14.65 -13.87
C ILE A 94 -0.17 -15.53 -14.54
N THR A 95 0.67 -16.15 -13.73
CA THR A 95 1.67 -17.10 -14.21
C THR A 95 1.12 -18.52 -14.16
N ASP A 96 1.44 -19.36 -15.15
CA ASP A 96 1.06 -20.79 -15.19
C ASP A 96 1.71 -21.66 -14.10
N LYS A 97 2.48 -21.04 -13.20
CA LYS A 97 3.05 -21.70 -12.03
C LYS A 97 1.90 -22.06 -11.09
N THR A 98 1.55 -23.34 -11.09
CA THR A 98 0.62 -23.91 -10.12
C THR A 98 1.32 -24.08 -8.79
N VAL A 99 0.82 -23.41 -7.76
CA VAL A 99 1.29 -23.53 -6.39
C VAL A 99 0.28 -24.39 -5.63
N VAL A 100 0.78 -25.31 -4.80
CA VAL A 100 -0.09 -26.02 -3.85
C VAL A 100 0.02 -25.26 -2.53
N PRO A 101 -1.08 -24.76 -1.96
CA PRO A 101 -1.02 -24.06 -0.69
C PRO A 101 -0.44 -25.02 0.36
N GLN A 102 0.66 -24.62 1.01
CA GLN A 102 1.32 -25.44 2.02
C GLN A 102 0.54 -25.42 3.34
N GLY A 103 -0.68 -25.97 3.31
CA GLY A 103 -1.50 -26.22 4.47
C GLY A 103 -0.95 -27.39 5.31
N GLY A 104 -0.06 -27.09 6.24
CA GLY A 104 0.19 -27.87 7.45
C GLY A 104 0.84 -29.24 7.28
N GLN A 105 2.17 -29.30 7.28
CA GLN A 105 2.88 -30.51 7.67
C GLN A 105 2.53 -30.86 9.13
N LYS A 106 1.53 -31.72 9.33
CA LYS A 106 1.22 -32.31 10.64
C LYS A 106 2.46 -33.04 11.15
N ARG A 107 3.24 -32.38 12.01
CA ARG A 107 4.29 -33.03 12.82
C ARG A 107 3.59 -34.12 13.64
N ARG A 108 3.73 -35.38 13.21
CA ARG A 108 3.24 -36.55 13.94
C ARG A 108 3.97 -36.66 15.28
N LYS A 109 3.49 -35.95 16.31
CA LYS A 109 3.91 -36.16 17.69
C LYS A 109 2.84 -36.99 18.39
N LYS A 110 3.16 -38.27 18.56
CA LYS A 110 2.43 -39.24 19.38
C LYS A 110 2.34 -38.72 20.82
N ARG A 111 1.13 -38.35 21.29
CA ARG A 111 0.50 -38.74 22.58
C ARG A 111 -0.59 -37.75 23.07
N LYS A 112 -1.80 -38.30 23.17
CA LYS A 112 -2.75 -38.24 24.30
C LYS A 112 -3.37 -36.88 24.67
N GLY A 113 -4.61 -36.71 24.20
CA GLY A 113 -5.73 -36.18 24.99
C GLY A 113 -6.01 -34.68 24.86
N ARG A 114 -7.24 -34.36 24.42
CA ARG A 114 -8.14 -33.27 24.83
C ARG A 114 -8.83 -32.66 23.59
N GLU A 115 -10.16 -32.64 23.65
CA GLU A 115 -11.08 -32.12 22.64
C GLU A 115 -10.65 -30.74 22.15
N ALA A 116 -10.57 -30.60 20.83
CA ALA A 116 -10.39 -29.34 20.12
C ALA A 116 -11.56 -29.21 19.15
N VAL A 117 -12.37 -28.18 19.42
CA VAL A 117 -13.38 -27.60 18.55
C VAL A 117 -12.91 -27.55 17.11
N GLU A 118 -13.75 -28.07 16.22
CA GLU A 118 -13.51 -28.16 14.80
C GLU A 118 -13.54 -26.76 14.19
N ALA A 119 -12.37 -26.22 13.90
CA ALA A 119 -12.23 -25.16 12.91
C ALA A 119 -12.15 -25.86 11.55
N GLU A 120 -13.32 -25.98 10.93
CA GLU A 120 -13.53 -26.33 9.52
C GLU A 120 -12.83 -25.31 8.62
N VAL A 121 -11.51 -25.42 8.44
CA VAL A 121 -10.84 -24.77 7.32
C VAL A 121 -10.88 -25.76 6.18
N SER A 122 -11.90 -25.60 5.34
CA SER A 122 -11.95 -26.20 4.01
C SER A 122 -10.73 -25.73 3.23
N SER A 123 -9.72 -26.58 3.16
CA SER A 123 -8.66 -26.46 2.17
C SER A 123 -8.41 -27.85 1.62
N GLU A 124 -9.41 -28.33 0.87
CA GLU A 124 -9.15 -29.27 -0.22
C GLU A 124 -7.98 -28.69 -1.02
N SER A 125 -7.02 -29.52 -1.42
CA SER A 125 -5.77 -29.07 -2.04
C SER A 125 -6.04 -28.60 -3.46
N GLU A 126 -6.63 -27.42 -3.57
CA GLU A 126 -7.00 -26.81 -4.82
C GLU A 126 -5.75 -26.22 -5.45
N VAL A 127 -5.56 -26.54 -6.73
CA VAL A 127 -4.46 -26.01 -7.52
C VAL A 127 -4.72 -24.53 -7.74
N VAL A 128 -3.93 -23.68 -7.09
CA VAL A 128 -3.99 -22.22 -7.28
C VAL A 128 -2.89 -21.78 -8.23
N ARG A 129 -3.14 -20.69 -8.97
CA ARG A 129 -2.16 -20.11 -9.90
C ARG A 129 -1.52 -18.88 -9.28
N GLN A 130 -0.24 -18.66 -9.54
CA GLN A 130 0.49 -17.51 -9.01
C GLN A 130 0.10 -16.21 -9.70
N VAL A 131 -0.03 -15.14 -8.93
CA VAL A 131 -0.32 -13.78 -9.40
C VAL A 131 0.87 -12.87 -9.12
N CYS A 132 1.33 -12.20 -10.17
CA CYS A 132 2.48 -11.29 -10.13
C CYS A 132 2.08 -9.89 -10.58
N CYS A 133 2.81 -8.87 -10.14
CA CYS A 133 2.68 -7.53 -10.68
C CYS A 133 3.20 -7.49 -12.12
N SER A 134 2.43 -6.94 -13.05
CA SER A 134 2.82 -6.75 -14.46
C SER A 134 3.98 -5.77 -14.67
N VAL A 135 4.25 -4.88 -13.71
CA VAL A 135 5.26 -3.81 -13.84
C VAL A 135 6.64 -4.28 -13.39
N CYS A 136 6.73 -4.95 -12.24
CA CYS A 136 7.99 -5.37 -11.63
C CYS A 136 8.13 -6.89 -11.44
N SER A 137 7.15 -7.67 -11.89
CA SER A 137 7.11 -9.14 -11.80
C SER A 137 7.20 -9.71 -10.37
N THR A 138 6.96 -8.88 -9.36
CA THR A 138 6.90 -9.32 -7.95
C THR A 138 5.68 -10.20 -7.72
N GLU A 139 5.85 -11.31 -7.01
CA GLU A 139 4.75 -12.16 -6.56
C GLU A 139 3.93 -11.41 -5.50
N VAL A 140 2.62 -11.31 -5.72
CA VAL A 140 1.72 -10.53 -4.85
C VAL A 140 0.60 -11.38 -4.26
N GLY A 141 0.32 -12.53 -4.86
CA GLY A 141 -0.77 -13.40 -4.44
C GLY A 141 -0.94 -14.65 -5.27
N VAL A 142 -2.10 -15.28 -5.09
CA VAL A 142 -2.56 -16.44 -5.87
C VAL A 142 -4.00 -16.23 -6.33
N ILE A 143 -4.44 -16.98 -7.34
CA ILE A 143 -5.82 -17.02 -7.82
C ILE A 143 -6.35 -18.44 -7.78
N ASP A 144 -7.58 -18.57 -7.29
CA ASP A 144 -8.24 -19.87 -7.09
C ASP A 144 -9.00 -20.31 -8.35
N LYS A 145 -9.72 -21.43 -8.25
CA LYS A 145 -10.56 -21.95 -9.34
C LYS A 145 -11.77 -21.09 -9.61
N ASP A 146 -12.31 -20.45 -8.58
CA ASP A 146 -13.45 -19.51 -8.67
C ASP A 146 -13.02 -18.13 -9.19
N GLU A 147 -11.79 -18.00 -9.73
CA GLU A 147 -11.22 -16.75 -10.25
C GLU A 147 -11.16 -15.62 -9.21
N VAL A 148 -11.13 -15.98 -7.93
CA VAL A 148 -10.93 -15.04 -6.82
C VAL A 148 -9.44 -14.90 -6.52
N TYR A 149 -8.98 -13.65 -6.46
CA TYR A 149 -7.60 -13.30 -6.12
C TYR A 149 -7.41 -13.24 -4.61
N HIS A 150 -6.37 -13.90 -4.12
CA HIS A 150 -5.93 -13.91 -2.73
C HIS A 150 -4.57 -13.22 -2.63
N PHE A 151 -4.53 -12.01 -2.08
CA PHE A 151 -3.32 -11.22 -1.87
C PHE A 151 -2.79 -11.40 -0.45
N TYR A 152 -1.47 -11.59 -0.32
CA TYR A 152 -0.77 -11.71 0.97
C TYR A 152 0.54 -10.91 1.04
N ASP A 153 1.07 -10.45 -0.09
CA ASP A 153 2.27 -9.60 -0.15
C ASP A 153 1.94 -8.28 -0.87
N VAL A 154 1.13 -7.45 -0.20
CA VAL A 154 0.61 -6.19 -0.72
C VAL A 154 0.62 -5.11 0.35
N LEU A 155 0.67 -3.86 -0.09
CA LEU A 155 0.56 -2.68 0.77
C LEU A 155 -0.87 -2.14 0.73
N PRO A 156 -1.66 -2.29 1.82
CA PRO A 156 -2.99 -1.71 1.91
C PRO A 156 -2.90 -0.22 2.26
N SER A 157 -3.73 0.59 1.61
CA SER A 157 -3.98 1.99 1.97
C SER A 157 -5.45 2.16 2.35
N GLU A 158 -5.73 2.95 3.38
CA GLU A 158 -7.12 3.30 3.75
C GLU A 158 -7.80 4.06 2.60
N SER A 159 -9.08 3.79 2.38
CA SER A 159 -9.88 4.23 1.23
C SER A 159 -10.89 5.32 1.54
#